data_AF-A0A2V5LAH3-F1
#
_entry.id   AF-A0A2V5LAH3-F1
#
_cell.length_a   1.000
_cell.length_b   1.000
_cell.length_c   1.000
_cell.angle_alpha   90.00
_cell.angle_beta   90.00
_cell.angle_gamma   90.00
#
_symmetry.space_group_name_H-M   'P 1'
#
loop_
_entity.id
_entity.type
_entity.pdbx_description
1 polymer ?
#
loop_
_entity_poly.entity_id
_entity_poly.type
_entity_poly.pdbx_seq_one_letter_code
_entity_poly.pdbx_strand_id
1 'polypeptide(L)'
;MEQSRSVQNLTDFVVRSIQRAQADESPFYHLRFDRVFPDDFYAAMLDAMPVADGGYRALSGKAKVRNVTTEGKPTRTKIDLFPEYIRHLPPEKREVWDVAGRILRSKELGEVFVERLAP
;
A
#
# COMPACT_ATOMS: atom_id res chain seq x y z
N MET A 1 -22.98 5.87 2.36
CA MET A 1 -23.28 5.08 1.15
C MET A 1 -22.37 5.46 -0.02
N GLU A 2 -22.14 6.74 -0.32
CA GLU A 2 -21.26 7.18 -1.42
C GLU A 2 -19.78 6.84 -1.21
N GLN A 3 -19.23 7.09 -0.02
CA GLN A 3 -17.85 6.72 0.35
C GLN A 3 -17.57 5.21 0.16
N SER A 4 -18.49 4.34 0.59
CA SER A 4 -18.36 2.88 0.42
C SER A 4 -18.43 2.45 -1.05
N ARG A 5 -19.26 3.12 -1.86
CA ARG A 5 -19.33 2.89 -3.31
C ARG A 5 -18.07 3.36 -4.02
N SER A 6 -17.46 4.45 -3.56
CA SER A 6 -16.15 4.93 -4.04
C SER A 6 -15.04 3.94 -3.73
N VAL A 7 -14.96 3.43 -2.49
CA VAL A 7 -13.97 2.40 -2.11
C VAL A 7 -14.15 1.13 -2.93
N GLN A 8 -15.38 0.64 -3.14
CA GLN A 8 -15.61 -0.55 -3.96
C GLN A 8 -15.15 -0.34 -5.41
N ASN A 9 -15.51 0.79 -6.03
CA ASN A 9 -15.09 1.10 -7.39
C ASN A 9 -13.55 1.14 -7.53
N LEU A 10 -12.88 1.71 -6.54
CA LEU A 10 -11.41 1.74 -6.48
C LEU A 10 -10.84 0.33 -6.27
N THR A 11 -11.39 -0.47 -5.36
CA THR A 11 -11.00 -1.88 -5.18
C THR A 11 -11.12 -2.66 -6.48
N ASP A 12 -12.26 -2.56 -7.17
CA ASP A 12 -12.47 -3.22 -8.46
C ASP A 12 -11.47 -2.75 -9.52
N PHE A 13 -11.08 -1.47 -9.50
CA PHE A 13 -10.04 -0.96 -10.38
C PHE A 13 -8.69 -1.63 -10.09
N VAL A 14 -8.28 -1.67 -8.82
CA VAL A 14 -7.00 -2.30 -8.43
C VAL A 14 -7.00 -3.79 -8.76
N VAL A 15 -8.10 -4.50 -8.47
CA VAL A 15 -8.28 -5.91 -8.83
C VAL A 15 -8.09 -6.11 -10.33
N ARG A 16 -8.73 -5.30 -11.18
CA ARG A 16 -8.55 -5.37 -12.64
C ARG A 16 -7.13 -5.07 -13.07
N SER A 17 -6.43 -4.17 -12.38
CA SER A 17 -5.01 -3.90 -12.64
C SER A 17 -4.15 -5.14 -12.35
N ILE A 18 -4.38 -5.82 -11.22
CA ILE A 18 -3.68 -7.06 -10.86
C ILE A 18 -3.99 -8.20 -11.84
N GLN A 19 -5.25 -8.37 -12.24
CA GLN A 19 -5.64 -9.39 -13.23
C GLN A 19 -4.90 -9.20 -14.56
N ARG A 20 -4.68 -7.95 -14.97
CA ARG A 20 -3.98 -7.57 -16.21
C ARG A 20 -2.46 -7.52 -16.07
N ALA A 21 -1.92 -7.76 -14.87
CA ALA A 21 -0.49 -7.68 -14.61
C ALA A 21 0.28 -8.64 -15.52
N GLN A 22 1.40 -8.15 -16.05
CA GLN A 22 2.29 -8.95 -16.88
C GLN A 22 3.12 -9.86 -15.97
N ALA A 23 3.12 -11.16 -16.24
CA ALA A 23 4.07 -12.07 -15.63
C ALA A 23 5.39 -12.02 -16.40
N ASP A 24 6.50 -12.09 -15.67
CA ASP A 24 7.84 -12.20 -16.21
C ASP A 24 8.60 -13.24 -15.38
N GLU A 25 9.38 -14.07 -16.05
CA GLU A 25 10.09 -15.20 -15.45
C GLU A 25 11.56 -14.89 -15.14
N SER A 26 12.10 -13.78 -15.64
CA SER A 26 13.50 -13.42 -15.45
C SER A 26 13.68 -12.24 -14.50
N PRO A 27 14.57 -12.33 -13.48
CA PRO A 27 15.40 -13.46 -13.09
C PRO A 27 14.67 -14.50 -12.20
N PHE A 28 13.40 -14.27 -11.89
CA PHE A 28 12.48 -15.19 -11.22
C PHE A 28 11.04 -14.80 -11.57
N TYR A 29 10.09 -15.71 -11.38
CA TYR A 29 8.67 -15.42 -11.63
C TYR A 29 8.15 -14.26 -10.78
N HIS A 30 7.66 -13.22 -11.42
CA HIS A 30 7.10 -12.04 -10.78
C HIS A 30 6.00 -11.40 -11.63
N LEU A 31 5.15 -10.61 -10.97
CA LEU A 31 4.13 -9.80 -11.62
C LEU A 31 4.60 -8.35 -11.70
N ARG A 32 4.51 -7.75 -12.89
CA ARG A 32 4.70 -6.31 -13.13
C ARG A 32 3.33 -5.66 -13.24
N PHE A 33 3.06 -4.73 -12.32
CA PHE A 33 1.83 -3.95 -12.28
C PHE A 33 2.06 -2.59 -12.91
N ASP A 34 1.13 -2.19 -13.78
CA ASP A 34 1.03 -0.82 -14.32
C ASP A 34 -0.31 -0.23 -13.87
N ARG A 35 -0.32 1.08 -13.57
CA ARG A 35 -1.52 1.82 -13.13
C ARG A 35 -2.34 1.05 -12.08
N VAL A 36 -1.72 0.77 -10.93
CA VAL A 36 -2.36 0.06 -9.79
C VAL A 36 -3.57 0.84 -9.28
N PHE A 37 -3.48 2.18 -9.26
CA PHE A 37 -4.55 3.09 -8.89
C PHE A 37 -4.92 3.99 -10.07
N PRO A 38 -6.15 4.54 -10.11
CA PRO A 38 -6.50 5.63 -11.02
C PRO A 38 -5.59 6.84 -10.82
N ASP A 39 -5.29 7.58 -11.90
CA ASP A 39 -4.33 8.68 -11.89
C ASP A 39 -4.70 9.78 -10.89
N ASP A 40 -5.98 10.10 -10.76
CA ASP A 40 -6.51 11.10 -9.83
C ASP A 40 -6.35 10.67 -8.37
N PHE A 41 -6.68 9.41 -8.06
CA PHE A 41 -6.48 8.86 -6.72
C PHE A 41 -5.00 8.72 -6.38
N TYR A 42 -4.16 8.31 -7.33
CA TYR A 42 -2.71 8.23 -7.13
C TYR A 42 -2.10 9.61 -6.89
N ALA A 43 -2.53 10.64 -7.62
CA ALA A 43 -2.14 12.03 -7.36
C ALA A 43 -2.54 12.47 -5.94
N ALA A 44 -3.77 12.16 -5.50
CA ALA A 44 -4.20 12.43 -4.13
C ALA A 44 -3.34 11.70 -3.08
N MET A 45 -2.92 10.46 -3.35
CA MET A 45 -1.97 9.74 -2.47
C MET A 45 -0.61 10.44 -2.38
N LEU A 46 -0.11 10.97 -3.50
CA LEU A 46 1.16 11.71 -3.54
C LEU A 46 1.08 13.02 -2.74
N ASP A 47 0.01 13.79 -2.92
CA ASP A 47 -0.23 15.03 -2.16
C ASP A 47 -0.44 14.75 -0.67
N ALA A 48 -1.07 13.62 -0.35
CA ALA A 48 -1.30 13.16 1.01
C ALA A 48 -0.12 12.42 1.65
N MET A 49 1.06 12.36 1.00
CA MET A 49 2.21 11.64 1.54
C MET A 49 2.53 12.07 2.98
N PRO A 50 2.64 11.14 3.95
CA PRO A 50 3.00 11.48 5.32
C PRO A 50 4.34 12.21 5.37
N VAL A 51 4.51 13.10 6.34
CA VAL A 51 5.83 13.68 6.62
C VAL A 51 6.73 12.61 7.24
N ALA A 52 8.03 12.69 6.97
CA ALA A 52 9.01 11.71 7.46
C ALA A 52 8.98 11.59 8.99
N ASP A 53 8.85 12.72 9.67
CA ASP A 53 8.67 12.78 11.12
C ASP A 53 7.22 12.47 11.50
N GLY A 54 7.02 11.53 12.41
CA GLY A 54 5.70 11.12 12.89
C GLY A 54 4.87 10.26 11.92
N GLY A 55 5.01 10.40 10.60
CA GLY A 55 4.18 9.67 9.61
C GLY A 55 4.65 8.25 9.27
N TYR A 56 5.90 7.93 9.56
CA TYR A 56 6.50 6.62 9.30
C TYR A 56 7.13 6.02 10.56
N ARG A 57 7.30 4.71 10.55
CA ARG A 57 7.83 3.95 11.68
C ARG A 57 8.96 3.05 11.25
N ALA A 58 9.91 2.83 12.14
CA ALA A 58 10.93 1.81 11.92
C ALA A 58 10.28 0.43 11.67
N LEU A 59 10.99 -0.41 10.92
CA LEU A 59 10.63 -1.82 10.81
C LEU A 59 10.62 -2.50 12.19
N SER A 60 9.91 -3.62 12.32
CA SER A 60 9.79 -4.39 13.56
C SER A 60 10.52 -5.74 13.50
N GLY A 61 10.71 -6.37 14.66
CA GLY A 61 11.29 -7.72 14.77
C GLY A 61 12.69 -7.85 14.18
N LYS A 62 12.96 -8.98 13.51
CA LYS A 62 14.26 -9.26 12.86
C LYS A 62 14.63 -8.22 11.79
N ALA A 63 13.64 -7.62 11.14
CA ALA A 63 13.88 -6.58 10.14
C ALA A 63 14.41 -5.29 10.77
N LYS A 64 13.98 -4.94 12.00
CA LYS A 64 14.54 -3.81 12.75
C LYS A 64 16.05 -3.96 12.92
N VAL A 65 16.49 -5.12 13.42
CA VAL A 65 17.90 -5.38 13.74
C VAL A 65 18.80 -5.26 12.50
N ARG A 66 18.31 -5.68 11.32
CA ARG A 66 19.06 -5.59 10.06
C ARG A 66 19.05 -4.21 9.41
N ASN A 67 18.14 -3.32 9.82
CA ASN A 67 17.93 -2.02 9.18
C ASN A 67 18.16 -0.87 10.17
N VAL A 68 19.28 -0.95 10.88
CA VAL A 68 19.71 0.03 11.87
C VAL A 68 21.20 0.31 11.65
N THR A 69 21.58 1.59 11.72
CA THR A 69 22.99 2.01 11.66
C THR A 69 23.74 1.57 12.91
N THR A 70 25.08 1.66 12.88
CA THR A 70 25.92 1.47 14.07
C THR A 70 25.54 2.40 15.23
N GLU A 71 24.97 3.58 14.92
CA GLU A 71 24.45 4.56 15.90
C GLU A 71 23.02 4.25 16.39
N GLY A 72 22.40 3.15 15.95
CA GLY A 72 21.04 2.80 16.38
C GLY A 72 19.90 3.46 15.58
N LYS A 73 20.21 4.23 14.52
CA LYS A 73 19.19 4.92 13.71
C LYS A 73 18.57 3.98 12.67
N PRO A 74 17.23 3.97 12.47
CA PRO A 74 16.61 3.19 11.40
C PRO A 74 17.09 3.63 10.01
N THR A 75 17.47 2.67 9.17
CA THR A 75 17.79 2.92 7.75
C THR A 75 16.60 2.70 6.83
N ARG A 76 15.52 2.08 7.35
CA ARG A 76 14.25 1.89 6.66
C ARG A 76 13.09 2.20 7.59
N THR A 77 12.09 2.89 7.05
CA THR A 77 10.81 3.14 7.71
C THR A 77 9.66 2.70 6.81
N LYS A 78 8.48 2.53 7.39
CA LYS A 78 7.27 2.12 6.70
C LYS A 78 6.05 2.84 7.28
N ILE A 79 4.98 2.86 6.50
CA ILE A 79 3.62 3.14 6.96
C ILE A 79 2.86 1.81 7.00
N ASP A 80 2.15 1.54 8.10
CA ASP A 80 1.24 0.41 8.18
C ASP A 80 -0.18 0.93 7.97
N LEU A 81 -0.90 0.37 6.99
CA LEU A 81 -2.18 0.90 6.51
C LEU A 81 -3.40 0.42 7.33
N PHE A 82 -3.18 -0.02 8.57
CA PHE A 82 -4.27 -0.34 9.50
C PHE A 82 -4.79 0.94 10.16
N PRO A 83 -6.09 1.03 10.49
CA PRO A 83 -6.69 2.26 11.05
C PRO A 83 -5.97 2.77 12.30
N GLU A 84 -5.57 1.87 13.20
CA GLU A 84 -4.87 2.19 14.45
C GLU A 84 -3.50 2.83 14.19
N TYR A 85 -2.93 2.53 13.03
CA TYR A 85 -1.60 2.93 12.64
C TYR A 85 -1.57 4.18 11.80
N ILE A 86 -2.67 4.58 11.17
CA ILE A 86 -2.80 5.87 10.47
C ILE A 86 -3.58 6.92 11.27
N ARG A 87 -4.14 6.56 12.43
CA ARG A 87 -4.97 7.48 13.25
C ARG A 87 -4.29 8.79 13.67
N HIS A 88 -2.95 8.79 13.71
CA HIS A 88 -2.12 9.91 14.12
C HIS A 88 -1.85 10.90 12.96
N LEU A 89 -2.16 10.52 11.72
CA LEU A 89 -1.98 11.39 10.57
C LEU A 89 -2.96 12.57 10.65
N PRO A 90 -2.58 13.75 10.10
CA PRO A 90 -3.52 14.85 9.91
C PRO A 90 -4.79 14.38 9.19
N PRO A 91 -5.98 14.92 9.52
CA PRO A 91 -7.25 14.43 8.99
C PRO A 91 -7.28 14.26 7.47
N GLU A 92 -6.81 15.26 6.73
CA GLU A 92 -6.76 15.27 5.26
C GLU A 92 -5.92 14.12 4.70
N LYS A 93 -4.75 13.86 5.30
CA LYS A 93 -3.89 12.74 4.88
C LYS A 93 -4.50 11.40 5.26
N ARG A 94 -5.06 11.33 6.48
CA ARG A 94 -5.67 10.10 7.01
C ARG A 94 -6.84 9.64 6.14
N GLU A 95 -7.65 10.54 5.61
CA GLU A 95 -8.78 10.19 4.74
C GLU A 95 -8.32 9.44 3.47
N VAL A 96 -7.27 9.94 2.81
CA VAL A 96 -6.71 9.28 1.62
C VAL A 96 -6.06 7.94 1.96
N TRP A 97 -5.25 7.88 3.02
CA TRP A 97 -4.56 6.66 3.42
C TRP A 97 -5.47 5.60 4.03
N ASP A 98 -6.62 5.98 4.61
CA ASP A 98 -7.65 5.03 5.03
C ASP A 98 -8.28 4.33 3.83
N VAL A 99 -8.64 5.09 2.79
CA VAL A 99 -9.16 4.52 1.53
C VAL A 99 -8.13 3.58 0.90
N ALA A 100 -6.89 4.03 0.72
CA ALA A 100 -5.81 3.20 0.18
C ALA A 100 -5.59 1.93 1.03
N GLY A 101 -5.64 2.07 2.36
CA GLY A 101 -5.49 0.97 3.29
C GLY A 101 -6.64 -0.05 3.24
N ARG A 102 -7.88 0.41 3.03
CA ARG A 102 -9.04 -0.48 2.86
C ARG A 102 -8.95 -1.27 1.56
N ILE A 103 -8.50 -0.64 0.48
CA ILE A 103 -8.31 -1.29 -0.82
C ILE A 103 -7.20 -2.33 -0.75
N LEU A 104 -6.00 -1.94 -0.28
CA LEU A 104 -4.82 -2.81 -0.25
C LEU A 104 -4.91 -3.96 0.76
N ARG A 105 -5.81 -3.87 1.74
CA ARG A 105 -6.12 -4.94 2.69
C ARG A 105 -7.41 -5.69 2.38
N SER A 106 -8.06 -5.40 1.24
CA SER A 106 -9.29 -6.08 0.84
C SER A 106 -9.03 -7.56 0.56
N LYS A 107 -10.04 -8.40 0.84
CA LYS A 107 -9.93 -9.85 0.66
C LYS A 107 -9.88 -10.17 -0.84
N GLU A 108 -10.69 -9.47 -1.60
CA GLU A 108 -10.83 -9.55 -3.05
C GLU A 108 -9.49 -9.32 -3.75
N LEU A 109 -8.75 -8.29 -3.33
CA LEU A 109 -7.42 -8.03 -3.86
C LEU A 109 -6.42 -9.13 -3.49
N GLY A 110 -6.46 -9.59 -2.24
CA GLY A 110 -5.58 -10.65 -1.75
C GLY A 110 -5.78 -11.97 -2.51
N GLU A 111 -7.02 -12.37 -2.75
CA GLU A 111 -7.37 -13.58 -3.49
C GLU A 111 -6.84 -13.54 -4.92
N VAL A 112 -7.11 -12.46 -5.65
CA VAL A 112 -6.66 -12.28 -7.03
C VAL A 112 -5.13 -12.19 -7.12
N PHE A 113 -4.48 -11.53 -6.16
CA PHE A 113 -3.03 -11.45 -6.13
C PHE A 113 -2.39 -12.82 -5.93
N VAL A 114 -2.90 -13.63 -5.00
CA VAL A 114 -2.40 -14.99 -4.76
C VAL A 114 -2.65 -15.89 -5.98
N GLU A 115 -3.84 -15.80 -6.59
CA GLU A 115 -4.18 -16.55 -7.80
C GLU A 115 -3.21 -16.22 -8.96
N ARG A 116 -2.92 -14.94 -9.20
CA ARG A 116 -2.02 -14.53 -10.28
C ARG A 116 -0.56 -14.87 -10.00
N LEU A 117 -0.16 -14.93 -8.73
CA LEU A 117 1.21 -15.23 -8.32
C LEU A 117 1.48 -16.74 -8.21
N ALA A 118 0.43 -17.58 -8.21
CA ALA A 118 0.60 -19.02 -8.29
C ALA A 118 1.25 -19.40 -9.64
N PRO A 119 2.26 -20.30 -9.65
CA PRO A 119 2.88 -20.82 -10.88
C PRO A 119 1.90 -21.60 -11.76
#